data_AF-A0A821I500-F1
#
_entry.id   AF-A0A821I500-F1
#
_cell.length_a   1.000
_cell.length_b   1.000
_cell.length_c   1.000
_cell.angle_alpha   90.00
_cell.angle_beta   90.00
_cell.angle_gamma   90.00
#
_symmetry.space_group_name_H-M   'P 1'
#
loop_
_entity.id
_entity.type
_entity.pdbx_description
1 polymer ?
#
loop_
_entity_poly.entity_id
_entity_poly.type
_entity_poly.pdbx_seq_one_letter_code
_entity_poly.pdbx_strand_id
1 'polypeptide(L)'
;TVQCGKNVNNDNWHKLQFEIDLNGVLQIVVDDDIRTSQIPSYVVSSWNINALLVGDTRRLNTDIFQPFIGYMSDLIFNNEYLFTSLTTRKQSIQSSFHYYSHHIIVGYRIAFFNLVTIETQTSHIAFSERESQNKNHGKLDIYFLFRSYVPDGIILYRYAQGLNEYFAIGLRAGILTLFMDFGFGKRQIVSDESTKLADGKWHEVRVTKIGTDK
;
A
#
# COMPACT_ATOMS: atom_id res chain seq x y z
N THR A 1 -21.27 -23.47 5.70
CA THR A 1 -20.49 -22.42 5.02
C THR A 1 -21.08 -22.17 3.66
N VAL A 2 -21.39 -20.92 3.31
CA VAL A 2 -21.86 -20.55 1.97
C VAL A 2 -20.67 -20.02 1.19
N GLN A 3 -20.42 -20.55 0.00
CA GLN A 3 -19.36 -20.10 -0.90
C GLN A 3 -19.99 -19.28 -2.04
N CYS A 4 -19.43 -18.10 -2.30
CA CYS A 4 -19.89 -17.17 -3.34
C CYS A 4 -18.66 -16.55 -4.01
N GLY A 5 -18.66 -16.46 -5.34
CA GLY A 5 -17.51 -16.02 -6.12
C GLY A 5 -16.44 -17.12 -6.22
N LYS A 6 -15.96 -17.37 -7.44
CA LYS A 6 -14.85 -18.31 -7.69
C LYS A 6 -13.66 -17.57 -8.26
N ASN A 7 -12.47 -17.87 -7.76
CA ASN A 7 -11.20 -17.34 -8.27
C ASN A 7 -11.14 -15.79 -8.30
N VAL A 8 -11.67 -15.14 -7.27
CA VAL A 8 -11.69 -13.66 -7.16
C VAL A 8 -10.33 -13.06 -6.79
N ASN A 9 -9.36 -13.89 -6.41
CA ASN A 9 -7.93 -13.53 -6.38
C ASN A 9 -7.39 -13.61 -7.81
N ASN A 10 -7.61 -12.55 -8.60
CA ASN A 10 -7.14 -12.51 -10.00
C ASN A 10 -6.69 -11.10 -10.44
N ASP A 11 -6.50 -10.18 -9.50
CA ASP A 11 -6.10 -8.78 -9.72
C ASP A 11 -7.11 -7.93 -10.54
N ASN A 12 -8.34 -8.40 -10.72
CA ASN A 12 -9.43 -7.60 -11.29
C ASN A 12 -10.35 -7.06 -10.20
N TRP A 13 -11.11 -6.02 -10.57
CA TRP A 13 -12.18 -5.49 -9.72
C TRP A 13 -13.33 -6.47 -9.63
N HIS A 14 -13.81 -6.70 -8.41
CA HIS A 14 -14.98 -7.49 -8.10
C HIS A 14 -15.96 -6.66 -7.27
N LYS A 15 -17.25 -6.77 -7.57
CA LYS A 15 -18.32 -6.10 -6.82
C LYS A 15 -18.86 -7.03 -5.75
N LEU A 16 -18.92 -6.57 -4.50
CA LEU A 16 -19.50 -7.32 -3.40
C LEU A 16 -20.71 -6.57 -2.82
N GLN A 17 -21.78 -7.30 -2.53
CA GLN A 17 -22.96 -6.78 -1.83
C GLN A 17 -23.46 -7.79 -0.79
N PHE A 18 -23.82 -7.27 0.38
CA PHE A 18 -24.43 -8.03 1.46
C PHE A 18 -25.72 -7.34 1.87
N GLU A 19 -26.80 -8.10 1.91
CA GLU A 19 -28.11 -7.59 2.32
C GLU A 19 -28.77 -8.61 3.23
N ILE A 20 -29.32 -8.15 4.36
CA ILE A 20 -30.07 -9.00 5.28
C ILE A 20 -31.47 -8.44 5.36
N ASP A 21 -32.46 -9.25 5.00
CA ASP A 21 -33.85 -8.85 5.11
C ASP A 21 -34.38 -8.96 6.54
N LEU A 22 -35.58 -8.42 6.79
CA LEU A 22 -36.24 -8.47 8.09
C LEU A 22 -36.57 -9.90 8.55
N ASN A 23 -36.57 -10.88 7.64
CA ASN A 23 -36.82 -12.29 7.93
C ASN A 23 -35.52 -13.05 8.24
N GLY A 24 -34.37 -12.37 8.23
CA GLY A 24 -33.05 -12.96 8.48
C GLY A 24 -32.48 -13.75 7.33
N VAL A 25 -32.94 -13.52 6.10
CA VAL A 25 -32.30 -14.03 4.89
C VAL A 25 -31.14 -13.10 4.53
N LEU A 26 -29.92 -13.62 4.65
CA LEU A 26 -28.72 -12.97 4.13
C LEU A 26 -28.56 -13.32 2.65
N GLN A 27 -28.51 -12.30 1.81
CA GLN A 27 -28.06 -12.38 0.43
C GLN A 27 -26.62 -11.89 0.32
N ILE A 28 -25.80 -12.67 -0.39
CA ILE A 28 -24.41 -12.37 -0.71
C ILE A 28 -24.30 -12.36 -2.23
N VAL A 29 -23.83 -11.26 -2.78
CA VAL A 29 -23.58 -11.12 -4.23
C VAL A 29 -22.11 -10.84 -4.44
N VAL A 30 -21.47 -11.61 -5.32
CA VAL A 30 -20.11 -11.38 -5.82
C VAL A 30 -20.18 -11.35 -7.34
N ASP A 31 -20.03 -10.16 -7.92
CA ASP A 31 -20.33 -9.86 -9.32
C ASP A 31 -21.75 -10.32 -9.71
N ASP A 32 -21.85 -11.39 -10.50
CA ASP A 32 -23.10 -12.00 -10.95
C ASP A 32 -23.46 -13.27 -10.15
N ASP A 33 -22.60 -13.77 -9.26
CA ASP A 33 -22.89 -14.93 -8.40
C ASP A 33 -23.69 -14.48 -7.17
N ILE A 34 -24.89 -15.01 -7.03
CA ILE A 34 -25.83 -14.67 -5.96
C ILE A 34 -26.05 -15.90 -5.09
N ARG A 35 -25.88 -15.74 -3.79
CA ARG A 35 -26.09 -16.79 -2.79
C ARG A 35 -26.92 -16.28 -1.63
N THR A 36 -27.65 -17.19 -1.00
CA THR A 36 -28.45 -16.88 0.19
C THR A 36 -28.14 -17.83 1.33
N SER A 37 -28.32 -17.35 2.56
CA SER A 37 -28.21 -18.12 3.79
C SER A 37 -29.24 -17.63 4.79
N GLN A 38 -29.74 -18.54 5.62
CA GLN A 38 -30.55 -18.15 6.77
C GLN A 38 -29.63 -17.73 7.92
N ILE A 39 -29.91 -16.58 8.53
CA ILE A 39 -29.33 -16.12 9.78
C ILE A 39 -30.40 -16.26 10.88
N PRO A 40 -30.03 -16.65 12.11
CA PRO A 40 -30.96 -16.66 13.23
C PRO A 40 -31.56 -15.27 13.46
N SER A 41 -32.89 -15.20 13.55
CA SER A 41 -33.65 -13.93 13.65
C SER A 41 -33.23 -13.05 14.83
N TYR A 42 -32.77 -13.65 15.94
CA TYR A 42 -32.27 -12.90 17.09
C TYR A 42 -31.05 -12.02 16.73
N VAL A 43 -30.19 -12.46 15.82
CA VAL A 43 -28.98 -11.73 15.38
C VAL A 43 -29.37 -10.45 14.62
N VAL A 44 -30.42 -10.53 13.81
CA VAL A 44 -30.93 -9.38 13.03
C VAL A 44 -31.45 -8.28 13.95
N SER A 45 -32.18 -8.67 15.00
CA SER A 45 -32.79 -7.72 15.94
C SER A 45 -31.81 -7.08 16.94
N SER A 46 -30.64 -7.68 17.17
CA SER A 46 -29.68 -7.26 18.19
C SER A 46 -28.38 -6.68 17.61
N TRP A 47 -28.34 -6.35 16.33
CA TRP A 47 -27.10 -5.94 15.68
C TRP A 47 -26.74 -4.50 16.06
N ASN A 48 -25.63 -4.34 16.79
CA ASN A 48 -25.06 -3.04 17.15
C ASN A 48 -23.63 -2.95 16.61
N ILE A 49 -23.29 -1.83 15.98
CA ILE A 49 -21.99 -1.57 15.38
C ILE A 49 -21.34 -0.42 16.11
N ASN A 50 -20.38 -0.75 16.98
CA ASN A 50 -19.58 0.25 17.71
C ASN A 50 -18.43 0.82 16.88
N ALA A 51 -17.91 0.04 15.94
CA ALA A 51 -16.84 0.44 15.02
C ALA A 51 -16.87 -0.43 13.77
N LEU A 52 -16.55 0.18 12.62
CA LEU A 52 -16.29 -0.52 11.36
C LEU A 52 -14.79 -0.44 11.07
N LEU A 53 -14.13 -1.59 11.02
CA LEU A 53 -12.71 -1.69 10.73
C LEU A 53 -12.53 -2.24 9.31
N VAL A 54 -11.70 -1.57 8.52
CA VAL A 54 -11.42 -1.96 7.13
C VAL A 54 -9.98 -2.46 7.03
N GLY A 55 -9.82 -3.72 6.63
CA GLY A 55 -8.51 -4.35 6.38
C GLY A 55 -7.66 -4.70 7.61
N ASP A 56 -8.20 -4.55 8.82
CA ASP A 56 -7.52 -4.83 10.09
C ASP A 56 -8.07 -6.10 10.75
N THR A 57 -7.20 -6.92 11.32
CA THR A 57 -7.56 -8.15 12.04
C THR A 57 -7.30 -8.07 13.54
N ARG A 58 -6.71 -6.99 14.07
CA ARG A 58 -6.25 -6.88 15.47
C ARG A 58 -7.35 -6.97 16.54
N ARG A 59 -8.62 -6.76 16.15
CA ARG A 59 -9.79 -6.87 17.04
C ARG A 59 -10.56 -8.19 16.84
N LEU A 60 -10.12 -9.04 15.92
CA LEU A 60 -10.72 -10.36 15.70
C LEU A 60 -10.16 -11.34 16.73
N ASN A 61 -11.02 -12.19 17.26
CA ASN A 61 -10.63 -13.29 18.16
C ASN A 61 -10.42 -14.59 17.37
N THR A 62 -9.77 -14.49 16.20
CA THR A 62 -9.54 -15.62 15.29
C THR A 62 -8.36 -15.34 14.37
N ASP A 63 -7.56 -16.38 14.11
CA ASP A 63 -6.38 -16.31 13.24
C ASP A 63 -6.69 -16.75 11.79
N ILE A 64 -7.96 -17.03 11.48
CA ILE A 64 -8.36 -17.47 10.13
C ILE A 64 -8.25 -16.35 9.07
N PHE A 65 -8.01 -15.11 9.49
CA PHE A 65 -7.90 -13.96 8.62
C PHE A 65 -6.55 -13.28 8.75
N GLN A 66 -5.97 -12.91 7.60
CA GLN A 66 -4.82 -11.99 7.52
C GLN A 66 -5.32 -10.58 7.20
N PRO A 67 -4.57 -9.52 7.55
CA PRO A 67 -4.89 -8.15 7.14
C PRO A 67 -5.06 -8.04 5.62
N PHE A 68 -5.97 -7.18 5.18
CA PHE A 68 -6.24 -7.01 3.76
C PHE A 68 -5.10 -6.25 3.07
N ILE A 69 -4.65 -6.78 1.93
CA ILE A 69 -3.69 -6.14 1.03
C ILE A 69 -4.35 -6.06 -0.35
N GLY A 70 -4.58 -4.84 -0.83
CA GLY A 70 -5.23 -4.59 -2.11
C GLY A 70 -5.86 -3.21 -2.20
N TYR A 71 -6.70 -3.01 -3.21
CA TYR A 71 -7.44 -1.78 -3.45
C TYR A 71 -8.92 -1.99 -3.14
N MET A 72 -9.59 -0.96 -2.63
CA MET A 72 -11.04 -0.96 -2.40
C MET A 72 -11.61 0.39 -2.87
N SER A 73 -12.78 0.34 -3.50
CA SER A 73 -13.53 1.53 -3.90
C SER A 73 -14.95 1.45 -3.34
N ASP A 74 -15.58 2.62 -3.20
CA ASP A 74 -17.01 2.77 -2.99
C ASP A 74 -17.60 1.93 -1.85
N LEU A 75 -16.97 1.97 -0.67
CA LEU A 75 -17.54 1.36 0.53
C LEU A 75 -18.80 2.11 0.95
N ILE A 76 -19.95 1.49 0.70
CA ILE A 76 -21.27 1.98 1.12
C ILE A 76 -21.74 1.14 2.30
N PHE A 77 -22.10 1.83 3.38
CA PHE A 77 -22.64 1.18 4.58
C PHE A 77 -23.92 1.88 4.99
N ASN A 78 -25.05 1.16 5.04
CA ASN A 78 -26.37 1.72 5.35
C ASN A 78 -26.69 3.01 4.57
N ASN A 79 -26.48 2.99 3.24
CA ASN A 79 -26.64 4.10 2.31
C ASN A 79 -25.66 5.28 2.47
N GLU A 80 -24.66 5.18 3.35
CA GLU A 80 -23.61 6.19 3.52
C GLU A 80 -22.35 5.81 2.74
N TYR A 81 -21.84 6.74 1.93
CA TYR A 81 -20.59 6.57 1.16
C TYR A 81 -19.38 6.86 2.05
N LEU A 82 -18.86 5.83 2.71
CA LEU A 82 -17.83 5.99 3.74
C LEU A 82 -16.52 6.53 3.17
N PHE A 83 -16.01 5.97 2.08
CA PHE A 83 -14.75 6.47 1.48
C PHE A 83 -14.89 7.88 0.92
N THR A 84 -16.02 8.19 0.28
CA THR A 84 -16.30 9.55 -0.20
C THR A 84 -16.33 10.54 0.95
N SER A 85 -17.02 10.22 2.05
CA SER A 85 -17.10 11.10 3.23
C SER A 85 -15.73 11.44 3.84
N LEU A 86 -14.76 10.53 3.76
CA LEU A 86 -13.36 10.75 4.17
C LEU A 86 -12.62 11.70 3.23
N THR A 87 -12.94 11.69 1.93
CA THR A 87 -12.30 12.58 0.94
C THR A 87 -12.91 13.99 0.92
N THR A 88 -14.20 14.14 1.24
CA THR A 88 -14.91 15.42 1.15
C THR A 88 -14.81 16.28 2.42
N ARG A 89 -14.46 15.70 3.59
CA ARG A 89 -14.40 16.43 4.87
C ARG A 89 -12.99 16.57 5.43
N LYS A 90 -12.34 17.72 5.15
CA LYS A 90 -11.11 18.16 5.84
C LYS A 90 -11.34 18.84 7.21
N GLN A 91 -12.56 18.90 7.74
CA GLN A 91 -12.84 19.52 9.04
C GLN A 91 -13.80 18.66 9.89
N SER A 92 -13.32 18.34 11.11
CA SER A 92 -14.02 17.74 12.25
C SER A 92 -14.76 16.41 12.03
N ILE A 93 -14.03 15.32 11.86
CA ILE A 93 -14.51 14.03 12.34
C ILE A 93 -14.17 13.96 13.85
N GLN A 94 -15.15 14.27 14.71
CA GLN A 94 -15.14 13.78 16.10
C GLN A 94 -15.57 12.31 16.09
N SER A 95 -14.73 11.43 15.53
CA SER A 95 -14.83 9.99 15.77
C SER A 95 -13.91 9.67 16.93
N SER A 96 -14.44 9.04 17.97
CA SER A 96 -13.71 8.57 19.15
C SER A 96 -12.61 7.55 18.87
N PHE A 97 -12.47 7.12 17.61
CA PHE A 97 -11.43 6.19 17.17
C PHE A 97 -10.48 6.87 16.17
N HIS A 98 -9.40 7.41 16.71
CA HIS A 98 -8.18 7.67 15.96
C HIS A 98 -7.29 6.43 16.04
N TYR A 99 -7.02 5.78 14.91
CA TYR A 99 -5.81 4.95 14.80
C TYR A 99 -5.21 5.08 13.42
N TYR A 100 -4.14 5.89 13.35
CA TYR A 100 -3.26 6.02 12.20
C TYR A 100 -2.44 4.74 12.03
N SER A 101 -2.79 3.94 11.03
CA SER A 101 -1.80 3.08 10.38
C SER A 101 -1.08 3.96 9.36
N HIS A 102 0.26 3.99 9.40
CA HIS A 102 1.11 4.90 8.62
C HIS A 102 1.06 4.70 7.08
N HIS A 103 0.10 3.95 6.54
CA HIS A 103 0.03 3.59 5.11
C HIS A 103 -1.41 3.49 4.55
N ILE A 104 -2.43 4.01 5.23
CA ILE A 104 -3.81 4.04 4.68
C ILE A 104 -3.99 5.30 3.83
N ILE A 105 -4.23 5.11 2.52
CA ILE A 105 -4.53 6.18 1.57
C ILE A 105 -5.96 5.99 1.07
N VAL A 106 -6.84 6.97 1.30
CA VAL A 106 -8.22 6.96 0.83
C VAL A 106 -8.34 7.89 -0.38
N GLY A 107 -8.71 7.34 -1.53
CA GLY A 107 -8.85 8.06 -2.81
C GLY A 107 -8.59 7.16 -4.02
N TYR A 108 -8.91 7.65 -5.23
CA TYR A 108 -8.65 6.96 -6.49
C TYR A 108 -7.14 6.74 -6.70
N ARG A 109 -6.69 5.49 -6.84
CA ARG A 109 -5.56 5.14 -7.71
C ARG A 109 -6.10 4.21 -8.79
N ILE A 110 -5.69 4.32 -10.04
CA ILE A 110 -4.31 4.49 -10.50
C ILE A 110 -4.01 5.96 -10.88
N ALA A 111 -3.31 6.69 -10.01
CA ALA A 111 -2.72 7.98 -10.36
C ALA A 111 -1.32 8.03 -9.79
N PHE A 112 -0.30 7.86 -10.63
CA PHE A 112 1.06 8.34 -10.35
C PHE A 112 0.98 9.86 -10.19
N PHE A 113 0.52 10.36 -9.04
CA PHE A 113 0.67 11.77 -8.71
C PHE A 113 2.18 12.06 -8.74
N ASN A 114 2.58 12.99 -9.60
CA ASN A 114 3.98 13.35 -9.89
C ASN A 114 4.80 12.28 -10.64
N LEU A 115 4.24 11.62 -11.67
CA LEU A 115 5.02 10.79 -12.58
C LEU A 115 6.13 11.62 -13.23
N VAL A 116 7.38 11.19 -13.05
CA VAL A 116 8.53 11.75 -13.75
C VAL A 116 9.01 10.74 -14.78
N THR A 117 9.16 11.19 -16.02
CA THR A 117 9.83 10.41 -17.06
C THR A 117 11.21 11.00 -17.31
N ILE A 118 12.24 10.16 -17.24
CA ILE A 118 13.61 10.50 -17.62
C ILE A 118 13.89 9.76 -18.93
N GLU A 119 13.86 10.48 -20.05
CA GLU A 119 13.94 9.87 -21.38
C GLU A 119 15.36 9.50 -21.82
N THR A 120 16.38 10.13 -21.23
CA THR A 120 17.78 9.94 -21.61
C THR A 120 18.66 9.64 -20.40
N GLN A 121 19.76 8.93 -20.61
CA GLN A 121 20.71 8.58 -19.54
C GLN A 121 21.47 9.80 -18.97
N THR A 122 21.43 10.96 -19.64
CA THR A 122 22.09 12.19 -19.19
C THR A 122 21.15 13.13 -18.44
N SER A 123 19.83 12.91 -18.52
CA SER A 123 18.81 13.69 -17.82
C SER A 123 18.73 13.27 -16.34
N HIS A 124 18.62 14.25 -15.44
CA HIS A 124 18.47 13.99 -14.01
C HIS A 124 17.71 15.13 -13.33
N ILE A 125 17.21 14.86 -12.12
CA ILE A 125 16.64 15.85 -11.22
C ILE A 125 17.46 15.82 -9.93
N ALA A 126 17.84 16.99 -9.43
CA ALA A 126 18.54 17.13 -8.17
C ALA A 126 17.64 17.87 -7.17
N PHE A 127 17.55 17.33 -5.96
CA PHE A 127 16.89 17.96 -4.82
C PHE A 127 17.95 18.28 -3.76
N SER A 128 17.79 19.38 -3.03
CA SER A 128 18.67 19.75 -1.92
C SER A 128 18.07 19.32 -0.59
N GLU A 129 18.82 19.49 0.50
CA GLU A 129 18.30 19.23 1.84
C GLU A 129 17.16 20.19 2.23
N ARG A 130 17.05 21.36 1.60
CA ARG A 130 16.01 22.36 1.89
C ARG A 130 14.61 21.86 1.54
N GLU A 131 14.50 20.97 0.56
CA GLU A 131 13.24 20.34 0.15
C GLU A 131 12.80 19.24 1.15
N SER A 132 13.68 18.81 2.06
CA SER A 132 13.34 17.85 3.12
C SER A 132 12.84 18.56 4.38
N GLN A 133 11.52 18.53 4.60
CA GLN A 133 10.89 19.11 5.79
C GLN A 133 11.13 18.28 7.08
N ASN A 134 11.64 17.04 6.94
CA ASN A 134 11.87 16.12 8.06
C ASN A 134 13.37 15.96 8.32
N LYS A 135 13.89 16.67 9.32
CA LYS A 135 15.29 16.58 9.79
C LYS A 135 15.50 15.43 10.79
N ASN A 136 15.00 14.24 10.47
CA ASN A 136 15.22 13.07 11.33
C ASN A 136 16.62 12.50 11.06
N HIS A 137 17.61 13.05 11.75
CA HIS A 137 19.00 12.62 11.68
C HIS A 137 19.12 11.12 12.02
N GLY A 138 19.54 10.31 11.06
CA GLY A 138 19.86 8.88 11.27
C GLY A 138 18.80 7.87 10.80
N LYS A 139 17.58 8.30 10.44
CA LYS A 139 16.55 7.42 9.84
C LYS A 139 16.66 7.45 8.32
N LEU A 140 16.64 6.28 7.69
CA LEU A 140 16.48 6.12 6.24
C LEU A 140 15.13 5.44 6.01
N ASP A 141 14.26 6.07 5.22
CA ASP A 141 12.97 5.51 4.82
C ASP A 141 12.70 5.99 3.40
N ILE A 142 13.08 5.16 2.43
CA ILE A 142 12.93 5.42 1.00
C ILE A 142 11.85 4.49 0.47
N TYR A 143 10.90 5.06 -0.25
CA TYR A 143 9.84 4.34 -0.93
C TYR A 143 9.64 4.94 -2.32
N PHE A 144 9.67 4.12 -3.35
CA PHE A 144 9.32 4.53 -4.71
C PHE A 144 8.82 3.35 -5.54
N LEU A 145 8.14 3.69 -6.64
CA LEU A 145 7.77 2.76 -7.70
C LEU A 145 8.63 3.09 -8.93
N PHE A 146 9.12 2.08 -9.64
CA PHE A 146 9.85 2.30 -10.90
C PHE A 146 9.43 1.34 -11.99
N ARG A 147 9.68 1.73 -13.24
CA ARG A 147 9.52 0.92 -14.45
C ARG A 147 10.64 1.26 -15.41
N SER A 148 11.36 0.26 -15.92
CA SER A 148 12.46 0.45 -16.86
C SER A 148 12.61 -0.75 -17.81
N TYR A 149 13.10 -0.49 -19.02
CA TYR A 149 13.65 -1.51 -19.92
C TYR A 149 15.19 -1.46 -19.97
N VAL A 150 15.80 -0.48 -19.31
CA VAL A 150 17.25 -0.30 -19.28
C VAL A 150 17.82 -1.15 -18.15
N PRO A 151 18.65 -2.17 -18.44
CA PRO A 151 19.15 -3.11 -17.44
C PRO A 151 20.25 -2.55 -16.54
N ASP A 152 20.91 -1.47 -16.97
CA ASP A 152 22.01 -0.84 -16.25
C ASP A 152 21.75 0.67 -16.13
N GLY A 153 21.53 1.12 -14.90
CA GLY A 153 21.19 2.53 -14.67
C GLY A 153 20.98 2.85 -13.19
N ILE A 154 21.35 4.08 -12.80
CA ILE A 154 21.10 4.58 -11.45
C ILE A 154 19.68 5.12 -11.37
N ILE A 155 18.99 4.84 -10.26
CA ILE A 155 17.64 5.36 -9.99
C ILE A 155 17.72 6.50 -8.98
N LEU A 156 18.46 6.30 -7.89
CA LEU A 156 18.63 7.27 -6.82
C LEU A 156 20.07 7.24 -6.31
N TYR A 157 20.64 8.41 -6.05
CA TYR A 157 21.95 8.53 -5.42
C TYR A 157 21.96 9.74 -4.50
N ARG A 158 22.57 9.59 -3.32
CA ARG A 158 22.86 10.71 -2.43
C ARG A 158 24.26 11.21 -2.67
N TYR A 159 24.36 12.49 -3.02
CA TYR A 159 25.61 13.23 -2.98
C TYR A 159 25.76 13.97 -1.65
N ALA A 160 26.94 13.90 -1.03
CA ALA A 160 27.28 14.71 0.13
C ALA A 160 28.69 15.31 -0.07
N GLN A 161 28.77 16.63 -0.24
CA GLN A 161 30.04 17.29 -0.48
C GLN A 161 30.97 17.16 0.73
N GLY A 162 32.22 16.74 0.50
CA GLY A 162 33.24 16.62 1.55
C GLY A 162 33.10 15.38 2.45
N LEU A 163 32.04 14.58 2.28
CA LEU A 163 31.90 13.28 2.91
C LEU A 163 32.19 12.19 1.86
N ASN A 164 33.04 11.22 2.20
CA ASN A 164 33.24 10.03 1.37
C ASN A 164 32.15 8.98 1.58
N GLU A 165 30.97 9.42 2.06
CA GLU A 165 29.82 8.59 2.33
C GLU A 165 28.82 8.71 1.18
N TYR A 166 28.29 7.58 0.72
CA TYR A 166 27.26 7.56 -0.30
C TYR A 166 26.31 6.39 -0.13
N PHE A 167 25.11 6.54 -0.68
CA PHE A 167 24.29 5.40 -1.06
C PHE A 167 23.73 5.62 -2.47
N ALA A 168 23.60 4.53 -3.22
CA ALA A 168 23.05 4.49 -4.55
C ALA A 168 22.11 3.30 -4.69
N ILE A 169 20.97 3.50 -5.34
CA ILE A 169 20.04 2.46 -5.75
C ILE A 169 19.98 2.47 -7.27
N GLY A 170 20.15 1.31 -7.90
CA GLY A 170 20.10 1.18 -9.35
C GLY A 170 19.92 -0.25 -9.80
N LEU A 171 19.91 -0.43 -11.12
CA LEU A 171 19.90 -1.73 -11.79
C LEU A 171 21.30 -2.04 -12.30
N ARG A 172 21.72 -3.31 -12.16
CA ARG A 172 22.91 -3.87 -12.79
C ARG A 172 22.53 -5.19 -13.45
N ALA A 173 22.67 -5.30 -14.76
CA ALA A 173 22.18 -6.43 -15.55
C ALA A 173 20.72 -6.80 -15.20
N GLY A 174 19.87 -5.79 -14.99
CA GLY A 174 18.46 -5.90 -14.62
C GLY A 174 18.17 -6.22 -13.15
N ILE A 175 19.19 -6.39 -12.31
CA ILE A 175 19.02 -6.74 -10.88
C ILE A 175 19.10 -5.47 -10.04
N LEU A 176 18.14 -5.30 -9.12
CA LEU A 176 18.13 -4.16 -8.20
C LEU A 176 19.27 -4.29 -7.19
N THR A 177 20.06 -3.23 -7.10
CA THR A 177 21.23 -3.19 -6.24
C THR A 177 21.28 -1.89 -5.46
N LEU A 178 21.47 -2.02 -4.14
CA LEU A 178 21.80 -0.93 -3.23
C LEU A 178 23.31 -0.98 -2.94
N PHE A 179 24.02 0.08 -3.30
CA PHE A 179 25.42 0.31 -2.94
C PHE A 179 25.50 1.35 -1.84
N MET A 180 26.35 1.13 -0.85
CA MET A 180 26.51 2.07 0.25
C MET A 180 27.92 2.04 0.82
N ASP A 181 28.43 3.22 1.17
CA ASP A 181 29.64 3.40 1.96
C ASP A 181 29.37 4.50 2.97
N PHE A 182 29.58 4.21 4.25
CA PHE A 182 29.40 5.16 5.34
C PHE A 182 30.71 5.34 6.13
N GLY A 183 31.85 5.29 5.43
CA GLY A 183 33.18 5.48 6.04
C GLY A 183 33.78 4.22 6.66
N PHE A 184 33.05 3.11 6.71
CA PHE A 184 33.52 1.79 7.19
C PHE A 184 33.69 0.77 6.06
N GLY A 185 33.71 1.23 4.81
CA GLY A 185 33.90 0.41 3.62
C GLY A 185 32.60 0.12 2.87
N LYS A 186 32.78 -0.27 1.60
CA LYS A 186 31.71 -0.50 0.64
C LYS A 186 30.90 -1.73 1.00
N ARG A 187 29.57 -1.61 0.95
CA ARG A 187 28.61 -2.71 1.04
C ARG A 187 27.66 -2.68 -0.14
N GLN A 188 27.22 -3.87 -0.53
CA GLN A 188 26.25 -4.08 -1.59
C GLN A 188 25.16 -5.01 -1.09
N ILE A 189 23.91 -4.64 -1.35
CA ILE A 189 22.73 -5.48 -1.15
C ILE A 189 22.08 -5.65 -2.51
N VAL A 190 21.80 -6.89 -2.89
CA VAL A 190 21.27 -7.25 -4.21
C VAL A 190 19.93 -7.92 -4.01
N SER A 191 18.95 -7.59 -4.85
CA SER A 191 17.68 -8.33 -4.91
C SER A 191 17.91 -9.76 -5.44
N ASP A 192 16.86 -10.57 -5.49
CA ASP A 192 16.93 -11.90 -6.09
C ASP A 192 17.49 -11.84 -7.52
N GLU A 193 18.64 -12.50 -7.75
CA GLU A 193 19.34 -12.49 -9.04
C GLU A 193 18.58 -13.21 -10.15
N SER A 194 17.66 -14.11 -9.78
CA SER A 194 16.79 -14.82 -10.71
C SER A 194 15.71 -13.92 -11.31
N THR A 195 15.41 -12.79 -10.67
CA THR A 195 14.38 -11.85 -11.08
C THR A 195 14.99 -10.59 -11.69
N LYS A 196 14.76 -10.37 -12.98
CA LYS A 196 15.18 -9.17 -13.69
C LYS A 196 14.06 -8.14 -13.66
N LEU A 197 14.31 -6.97 -13.08
CA LEU A 197 13.32 -5.89 -12.92
C LEU A 197 13.36 -4.85 -14.06
N ALA A 198 14.27 -4.99 -15.01
CA ALA A 198 14.29 -4.22 -16.26
C ALA A 198 13.35 -4.83 -17.32
N ASP A 199 12.14 -5.20 -16.92
CA ASP A 199 11.18 -5.97 -17.72
C ASP A 199 10.00 -5.13 -18.25
N GLY A 200 10.04 -3.81 -18.05
CA GLY A 200 8.97 -2.91 -18.46
C GLY A 200 7.73 -2.93 -17.57
N LYS A 201 7.78 -3.59 -16.41
CA LYS A 201 6.69 -3.58 -15.42
C LYS A 201 6.98 -2.63 -14.27
N TRP A 202 5.93 -2.31 -13.51
CA TRP A 202 6.06 -1.51 -12.30
C TRP A 202 6.52 -2.37 -11.13
N HIS A 203 7.53 -1.90 -10.42
CA HIS A 203 8.12 -2.55 -9.25
C HIS A 203 8.10 -1.61 -8.05
N GLU A 204 7.79 -2.15 -6.88
CA GLU A 204 7.86 -1.43 -5.61
C GLU A 204 9.20 -1.65 -4.92
N VAL A 205 9.82 -0.56 -4.48
CA VAL A 205 11.08 -0.60 -3.73
C VAL A 205 10.93 0.15 -2.42
N ARG A 206 11.27 -0.54 -1.32
CA ARG A 206 11.35 0.04 0.01
C ARG A 206 12.70 -0.23 0.64
N VAL A 207 13.38 0.83 1.08
CA VAL A 207 14.65 0.75 1.81
C VAL A 207 14.49 1.48 3.13
N THR A 208 14.52 0.73 4.23
CA THR A 208 14.42 1.28 5.58
C THR A 208 15.68 0.97 6.37
N LYS A 209 16.14 1.94 7.15
CA LYS A 209 17.08 1.71 8.25
C LYS A 209 16.30 1.78 9.54
N ILE A 210 16.10 0.63 10.16
CA ILE A 210 15.58 0.55 11.53
C ILE A 210 16.76 0.84 12.44
N GLY A 211 16.74 1.98 13.14
CA GLY A 211 17.68 2.23 14.22
C GLY A 211 17.40 1.21 15.32
N THR A 212 18.39 0.40 15.67
CA THR A 212 18.39 -0.22 17.00
C THR A 212 18.64 0.91 17.99
N ASP A 213 17.64 1.21 18.82
CA ASP A 213 17.84 2.00 20.03
C ASP A 213 19.08 1.45 20.76
N LYS A 214 20.02 2.34 21.06
CA LYS A 214 21.08 2.10 22.04
C LYS A 214 20.72 2.87 23.29
#